data_AF-A0A7X7S8M0-F1
#
_entry.id   AF-A0A7X7S8M0-F1
#
_cell.length_a   1.000
_cell.length_b   1.000
_cell.length_c   1.000
_cell.angle_alpha   90.00
_cell.angle_beta   90.00
_cell.angle_gamma   90.00
#
_symmetry.space_group_name_H-M   'P 1'
#
loop_
_entity.id
_entity.type
_entity.pdbx_description
1 polymer ?
#
loop_
_entity_poly.entity_id
_entity_poly.type
_entity_poly.pdbx_seq_one_letter_code
_entity_poly.pdbx_strand_id
1 'polypeptide(L)'
;MLFSLAACNKSEEVKMGRLESLQEAYNKDLLNEQDLMSIAYYHGSLGGVARTFIPIPKEPETLSVEILNKIRQVFFKTYVEPKVDNFDIVTIDDVEVLIYYGTYNGVVVVRMKDNFGFVGVIRKIVIAGITFEYSSGNDILVWIDK
;
A
#
# COMPACT_ATOMS: atom_id res chain seq x y z
N MET A 1 -43.92 17.37 -28.36
CA MET A 1 -43.15 16.39 -27.56
C MET A 1 -41.70 16.80 -27.62
N LEU A 2 -41.18 17.44 -26.57
CA LEU A 2 -39.74 17.71 -26.45
C LEU A 2 -39.07 16.45 -25.90
N PHE A 3 -38.13 15.89 -26.67
CA PHE A 3 -37.22 14.86 -26.17
C PHE A 3 -36.20 15.53 -25.27
N SER A 4 -36.35 15.37 -23.95
CA SER A 4 -35.31 15.66 -22.99
C SER A 4 -34.22 14.59 -23.14
N LEU A 5 -33.09 14.93 -23.76
CA LEU A 5 -31.88 14.11 -23.59
C LEU A 5 -31.41 14.26 -22.15
N ALA A 6 -31.71 13.27 -21.32
CA ALA A 6 -31.03 13.10 -20.06
C ALA A 6 -29.55 12.83 -20.37
N ALA A 7 -28.72 13.86 -20.21
CA ALA A 7 -27.28 13.68 -20.12
C ALA A 7 -27.02 12.73 -18.95
N CYS A 8 -26.68 11.48 -19.26
CA CYS A 8 -26.09 10.59 -18.27
C CYS A 8 -24.82 11.28 -17.79
N ASN A 9 -24.84 11.80 -16.57
CA ASN A 9 -23.62 12.05 -15.81
C ASN A 9 -22.92 10.69 -15.70
N LYS A 10 -22.03 10.37 -16.63
CA LYS A 10 -20.94 9.46 -16.36
C LYS A 10 -20.21 10.12 -15.20
N SER A 11 -20.39 9.61 -13.98
CA SER A 11 -19.49 9.97 -12.90
C SER A 11 -18.10 9.71 -13.46
N GLU A 12 -17.26 10.74 -13.52
CA GLU A 12 -15.85 10.53 -13.82
C GLU A 12 -15.39 9.40 -12.90
N GLU A 13 -14.93 8.29 -13.48
CA GLU A 13 -14.21 7.28 -12.73
C GLU A 13 -13.01 8.01 -12.13
N VAL A 14 -13.14 8.42 -10.86
CA VAL A 14 -12.00 8.94 -10.11
C VAL A 14 -11.01 7.80 -10.10
N LYS A 15 -9.93 7.95 -10.86
CA LYS A 15 -8.89 6.93 -10.87
C LYS A 15 -8.19 7.00 -9.53
N MET A 16 -8.48 6.02 -8.67
CA MET A 16 -7.98 5.98 -7.30
C MET A 16 -6.58 5.36 -7.19
N GLY A 17 -5.97 4.98 -8.32
CA GLY A 17 -4.78 4.15 -8.38
C GLY A 17 -5.09 2.67 -8.10
N ARG A 18 -4.04 1.88 -7.88
CA ARG A 18 -4.14 0.47 -7.49
C ARG A 18 -3.04 0.09 -6.52
N LEU A 19 -3.24 -1.02 -5.80
CA LEU A 19 -2.26 -1.60 -4.89
C LEU A 19 -1.66 -2.87 -5.48
N GLU A 20 -0.36 -3.02 -5.39
CA GLU A 20 0.38 -4.22 -5.76
C GLU A 20 1.28 -4.65 -4.59
N SER A 21 1.67 -5.92 -4.57
CA SER A 21 2.65 -6.41 -3.59
C SER A 21 4.07 -5.91 -3.90
N LEU A 22 4.96 -5.93 -2.91
CA LEU A 22 6.40 -5.63 -3.15
C LEU A 22 7.01 -6.51 -4.24
N GLN A 23 6.66 -7.80 -4.28
CA GLN A 23 7.19 -8.73 -5.27
C GLN A 23 6.72 -8.37 -6.68
N GLU A 24 5.45 -8.03 -6.85
CA GLU A 24 4.91 -7.63 -8.15
C GLU A 24 5.51 -6.32 -8.64
N ALA A 25 5.67 -5.34 -7.75
CA ALA A 25 6.29 -4.06 -8.07
C ALA A 25 7.76 -4.23 -8.49
N TYR A 26 8.51 -5.09 -7.80
CA TYR A 26 9.87 -5.46 -8.20
C TYR A 26 9.90 -6.17 -9.56
N ASN A 27 9.03 -7.17 -9.77
CA ASN A 27 8.97 -7.92 -11.02
C ASN A 27 8.57 -7.06 -12.23
N LYS A 28 7.95 -5.90 -12.01
CA LYS A 28 7.53 -4.93 -13.03
C LYS A 28 8.51 -3.76 -13.16
N ASP A 29 9.69 -3.85 -12.54
CA ASP A 29 10.73 -2.83 -12.52
C ASP A 29 10.25 -1.46 -11.96
N LEU A 30 9.19 -1.45 -11.14
CA LEU A 30 8.72 -0.25 -10.43
C LEU A 30 9.60 0.05 -9.22
N LEU A 31 10.17 -0.99 -8.63
CA LEU A 31 11.15 -0.92 -7.55
C LEU A 31 12.40 -1.70 -7.98
N ASN A 32 13.57 -1.15 -7.69
CA ASN A 32 14.84 -1.86 -7.87
C ASN A 32 15.38 -2.37 -6.52
N GLU A 33 16.55 -3.03 -6.55
CA GLU A 33 17.19 -3.59 -5.34
C GLU A 33 17.52 -2.51 -4.29
N GLN A 34 18.00 -1.34 -4.71
CA GLN A 34 18.32 -0.23 -3.80
C GLN A 34 17.06 0.33 -3.12
N ASP A 35 15.94 0.39 -3.84
CA ASP A 35 14.64 0.77 -3.28
C ASP A 35 14.19 -0.25 -2.22
N LEU A 36 14.26 -1.56 -2.55
CA LEU A 36 13.94 -2.64 -1.61
C LEU A 36 14.84 -2.61 -0.37
N MET A 37 16.14 -2.35 -0.50
CA MET A 37 17.05 -2.19 0.65
C MET A 37 16.65 -1.01 1.53
N SER A 38 16.24 0.12 0.93
CA SER A 38 15.77 1.30 1.67
C SER A 38 14.47 1.01 2.42
N ILE A 39 13.53 0.30 1.79
CA ILE A 39 12.28 -0.15 2.43
C ILE A 39 12.61 -1.11 3.58
N ALA A 40 13.50 -2.09 3.37
CA ALA A 40 13.93 -3.04 4.39
C ALA A 40 14.64 -2.36 5.58
N TYR A 41 15.42 -1.29 5.33
CA TYR A 41 16.03 -0.48 6.37
C TYR A 41 14.95 0.13 7.27
N TYR A 42 13.98 0.84 6.69
CA TYR A 42 12.90 1.48 7.44
C TYR A 42 11.95 0.46 8.09
N HIS A 43 11.83 -0.73 7.53
CA HIS A 43 11.07 -1.83 8.11
C HIS A 43 11.78 -2.49 9.30
N GLY A 44 13.11 -2.31 9.41
CA GLY A 44 13.93 -2.96 10.43
C GLY A 44 14.39 -4.37 10.05
N SER A 45 14.27 -4.76 8.78
CA SER A 45 14.59 -6.13 8.32
C SER A 45 16.04 -6.33 7.88
N LEU A 46 16.85 -5.27 7.75
CA LEU A 46 18.26 -5.40 7.39
C LEU A 46 19.15 -5.98 8.49
N GLY A 47 18.67 -6.12 9.74
CA GLY A 47 19.47 -6.69 10.82
C GLY A 47 20.85 -6.03 10.97
N GLY A 48 21.92 -6.83 10.96
CA GLY A 48 23.30 -6.36 11.16
C GLY A 48 23.88 -5.52 10.02
N VAL A 49 23.37 -5.63 8.79
CA VAL A 49 23.85 -4.83 7.63
C VAL A 49 23.28 -3.41 7.60
N ALA A 50 22.30 -3.10 8.45
CA ALA A 50 21.73 -1.75 8.55
C ALA A 50 22.78 -0.66 8.89
N ARG A 51 23.90 -1.02 9.53
CA ARG A 51 24.92 -0.05 9.98
C ARG A 51 25.80 0.52 8.87
N THR A 52 25.90 -0.16 7.73
CA THR A 52 26.76 0.24 6.60
C THR A 52 25.98 0.72 5.39
N PHE A 53 24.67 0.51 5.40
CA PHE A 53 23.78 0.92 4.32
C PHE A 53 23.21 2.31 4.60
N ILE A 54 23.26 3.18 3.59
CA ILE A 54 22.62 4.50 3.63
C ILE A 54 21.30 4.38 2.84
N PRO A 55 20.12 4.41 3.50
CA PRO A 55 18.84 4.33 2.81
C PRO A 55 18.58 5.59 1.98
N ILE A 56 17.84 5.44 0.90
CA ILE A 56 17.26 6.57 0.18
C ILE A 56 16.28 7.28 1.14
N PRO A 57 16.45 8.60 1.40
CA PRO A 57 15.53 9.36 2.23
C PRO A 57 14.09 9.32 1.70
N LYS A 58 13.13 9.39 2.62
CA LYS A 58 11.72 9.50 2.27
C LYS A 58 11.44 10.90 1.72
N GLU A 59 11.13 10.99 0.43
CA GLU A 59 10.75 12.23 -0.24
C GLU A 59 9.38 12.05 -0.93
N PRO A 60 8.30 12.72 -0.47
CA PRO A 60 8.24 13.58 0.71
C PRO A 60 8.43 12.79 2.02
N GLU A 61 8.75 13.48 3.12
CA GLU A 61 8.92 12.87 4.45
C GLU A 61 7.62 12.22 4.97
N THR A 62 6.49 12.86 4.69
CA THR A 62 5.15 12.39 5.05
C THR A 62 4.22 12.43 3.84
N LEU A 63 3.28 11.50 3.77
CA LEU A 63 2.23 11.51 2.75
C LEU A 63 1.28 12.70 2.95
N SER A 64 0.80 13.27 1.83
CA SER A 64 -0.31 14.21 1.88
C SER A 64 -1.60 13.51 2.30
N VAL A 65 -2.51 14.26 2.93
CA VAL A 65 -3.84 13.75 3.33
C VAL A 65 -4.62 13.22 2.12
N GLU A 66 -4.45 13.85 0.95
CA GLU A 66 -5.11 13.42 -0.29
C GLU A 66 -4.65 12.02 -0.73
N ILE A 67 -3.33 11.79 -0.83
CA ILE A 67 -2.77 10.49 -1.23
C ILE A 67 -3.13 9.42 -0.19
N LEU A 68 -3.04 9.77 1.10
CA LEU A 68 -3.42 8.88 2.19
C LEU A 68 -4.88 8.42 2.05
N ASN A 69 -5.81 9.35 1.77
CA ASN A 69 -7.23 9.02 1.58
C ASN A 69 -7.48 8.20 0.31
N LYS A 70 -6.73 8.43 -0.77
CA LYS A 70 -6.79 7.59 -1.98
C LYS A 70 -6.36 6.15 -1.69
N ILE A 71 -5.22 5.98 -1.01
CA ILE A 71 -4.69 4.67 -0.61
C ILE A 71 -5.69 3.92 0.28
N ARG A 72 -6.23 4.57 1.32
CA ARG A 72 -7.24 3.98 2.21
C ARG A 72 -8.45 3.49 1.42
N GLN A 73 -8.95 4.29 0.48
CA GLN A 73 -10.13 3.93 -0.32
C GLN A 73 -9.87 2.73 -1.23
N VAL A 74 -8.72 2.67 -1.91
CA VAL A 74 -8.36 1.51 -2.73
C VAL A 74 -8.20 0.27 -1.85
N PHE A 75 -7.52 0.40 -0.72
CA PHE A 75 -7.30 -0.71 0.20
C PHE A 75 -8.62 -1.28 0.73
N PHE A 76 -9.52 -0.41 1.20
CA PHE A 76 -10.84 -0.79 1.68
C PHE A 76 -11.62 -1.58 0.62
N LYS A 77 -11.78 -1.01 -0.59
CA LYS A 77 -12.53 -1.63 -1.68
C LYS A 77 -11.93 -2.96 -2.16
N THR A 78 -10.60 -3.09 -2.11
CA THR A 78 -9.89 -4.25 -2.68
C THR A 78 -9.73 -5.38 -1.67
N TYR A 79 -9.48 -5.07 -0.39
CA TYR A 79 -9.05 -6.06 0.60
C TYR A 79 -10.00 -6.22 1.79
N VAL A 80 -10.84 -5.23 2.08
CA VAL A 80 -11.73 -5.24 3.25
C VAL A 80 -13.17 -5.50 2.82
N GLU A 81 -13.76 -4.62 2.01
CA GLU A 81 -15.15 -4.70 1.54
C GLU A 81 -15.53 -6.09 0.99
N PRO A 82 -14.71 -6.80 0.19
CA PRO A 82 -15.06 -8.12 -0.32
C PRO A 82 -15.13 -9.23 0.74
N LYS A 83 -14.64 -8.97 1.97
CA LYS A 83 -14.62 -9.90 3.10
C LYS A 83 -15.68 -9.58 4.16
N VAL A 84 -16.40 -8.46 4.00
CA VAL A 84 -17.42 -8.01 4.95
C VAL A 84 -18.68 -8.85 4.74
N ASP A 85 -19.10 -9.58 5.78
CA ASP A 85 -20.39 -10.25 5.77
C ASP A 85 -21.53 -9.23 5.92
N ASN A 86 -22.72 -9.53 5.39
CA ASN A 86 -23.89 -8.61 5.38
C ASN A 86 -24.35 -8.11 6.77
N PHE A 87 -23.81 -8.64 7.86
CA PHE A 87 -24.14 -8.27 9.22
C PHE A 87 -23.09 -7.35 9.87
N ASP A 88 -21.92 -7.17 9.25
CA ASP A 88 -20.85 -6.34 9.77
C ASP A 88 -20.95 -4.93 9.20
N ILE A 89 -20.92 -3.92 10.08
CA ILE A 89 -20.78 -2.52 9.67
C ILE A 89 -19.30 -2.19 9.70
N VAL A 90 -18.67 -2.19 8.52
CA VAL A 90 -17.27 -1.84 8.33
C VAL A 90 -17.18 -0.60 7.46
N THR A 91 -16.33 0.34 7.86
CA THR A 91 -16.20 1.64 7.19
C THR A 91 -14.75 1.91 6.79
N ILE A 92 -14.55 2.96 6.00
CA ILE A 92 -13.22 3.42 5.61
C ILE A 92 -12.34 3.82 6.81
N ASP A 93 -12.95 4.13 7.97
CA ASP A 93 -12.25 4.47 9.20
C ASP A 93 -11.67 3.26 9.93
N ASP A 94 -12.03 2.05 9.51
CA ASP A 94 -11.46 0.79 9.99
C ASP A 94 -10.17 0.38 9.28
N VAL A 95 -9.68 1.22 8.35
CA VAL A 95 -8.40 1.01 7.66
C VAL A 95 -7.46 2.20 7.84
N GLU A 96 -6.20 1.89 8.09
CA GLU A 96 -5.14 2.88 8.31
C GLU A 96 -3.86 2.57 7.54
N VAL A 97 -3.13 3.61 7.16
CA VAL A 97 -1.72 3.49 6.74
C VAL A 97 -0.89 3.42 8.03
N LEU A 98 -0.39 2.23 8.36
CA LEU A 98 0.40 2.00 9.57
C LEU A 98 1.81 2.58 9.45
N ILE A 99 2.45 2.39 8.29
CA ILE A 99 3.81 2.86 8.01
C ILE A 99 3.90 3.35 6.57
N TYR A 100 4.51 4.51 6.37
CA TYR A 100 4.97 4.98 5.07
C TYR A 100 6.49 4.78 4.95
N TYR A 101 6.91 4.04 3.93
CA TYR A 101 8.30 3.67 3.70
C TYR A 101 9.03 4.60 2.74
N GLY A 102 8.31 5.36 1.92
CA GLY A 102 8.89 6.26 0.94
C GLY A 102 8.14 6.24 -0.38
N THR A 103 8.49 7.18 -1.24
CA THR A 103 8.07 7.23 -2.64
C THR A 103 9.29 6.94 -3.50
N TYR A 104 9.18 5.97 -4.39
CA TYR A 104 10.29 5.48 -5.22
C TYR A 104 9.79 5.41 -6.66
N ASN A 105 10.50 5.99 -7.62
CA ASN A 105 10.13 5.95 -9.04
C ASN A 105 8.65 6.32 -9.32
N GLY A 106 8.07 7.23 -8.54
CA GLY A 106 6.67 7.65 -8.66
C GLY A 106 5.62 6.72 -8.02
N VAL A 107 6.04 5.63 -7.35
CA VAL A 107 5.15 4.73 -6.60
C VAL A 107 5.31 4.92 -5.09
N VAL A 108 4.23 4.79 -4.35
CA VAL A 108 4.19 5.01 -2.89
C VAL A 108 4.19 3.67 -2.16
N VAL A 109 5.10 3.49 -1.20
CA VAL A 109 5.22 2.22 -0.47
C VAL A 109 4.71 2.38 0.96
N VAL A 110 3.73 1.56 1.35
CA VAL A 110 3.02 1.65 2.63
C VAL A 110 2.78 0.28 3.23
N ARG A 111 2.66 0.20 4.56
CA ARG A 111 2.04 -0.94 5.24
C ARG A 111 0.64 -0.54 5.67
N MET A 112 -0.36 -1.24 5.18
CA MET A 112 -1.75 -1.02 5.54
C MET A 112 -2.12 -1.88 6.74
N LYS A 113 -3.04 -1.40 7.56
CA LYS A 113 -3.67 -2.19 8.62
C LYS A 113 -5.18 -2.09 8.48
N ASP A 114 -5.85 -3.23 8.64
CA ASP A 114 -7.27 -3.31 8.93
C ASP A 114 -7.50 -3.75 10.39
N ASN A 115 -8.72 -3.56 10.87
CA ASN A 115 -9.13 -3.97 12.21
C ASN A 115 -9.44 -5.49 12.33
N PHE A 116 -9.23 -6.27 11.27
CA PHE A 116 -9.60 -7.69 11.18
C PHE A 116 -8.39 -8.64 11.19
N GLY A 117 -7.17 -8.08 11.20
CA GLY A 117 -5.94 -8.84 11.15
C GLY A 117 -5.80 -9.86 12.30
N PHE A 118 -5.55 -11.12 11.94
CA PHE A 118 -5.16 -12.15 12.90
C PHE A 118 -3.79 -11.80 13.51
N VAL A 119 -3.78 -11.56 14.83
CA VAL A 119 -2.54 -11.50 15.62
C VAL A 119 -1.92 -12.89 15.74
N GLY A 120 -0.61 -13.01 15.52
CA GLY A 120 0.14 -14.23 15.80
C GLY A 120 0.63 -15.03 14.59
N VAL A 121 0.53 -14.51 13.36
CA VAL A 121 1.18 -15.13 12.19
C VAL A 121 2.46 -14.37 11.86
N ILE A 122 3.60 -15.03 12.04
CA ILE A 122 4.89 -14.55 11.52
C ILE A 122 5.01 -15.06 10.09
N ARG A 123 5.17 -14.13 9.13
CA ARG A 123 5.38 -14.47 7.72
C ARG A 123 6.66 -13.84 7.22
N LYS A 124 7.42 -14.58 6.40
CA LYS A 124 8.64 -14.07 5.75
C LYS A 124 8.49 -14.19 4.25
N ILE A 125 8.91 -13.16 3.53
CA ILE A 125 9.08 -13.20 2.08
C ILE A 125 10.52 -12.80 1.74
N VAL A 126 11.05 -13.35 0.65
CA VAL A 126 12.39 -13.02 0.17
C VAL A 126 12.26 -12.48 -1.25
N ILE A 127 12.71 -11.24 -1.46
CA ILE A 127 12.67 -10.54 -2.75
C ILE A 127 14.09 -10.06 -3.03
N ALA A 128 14.66 -10.44 -4.17
CA ALA A 128 16.05 -10.08 -4.53
C ALA A 128 17.08 -10.39 -3.41
N GLY A 129 16.88 -11.49 -2.67
CA GLY A 129 17.74 -11.87 -1.54
C GLY A 129 17.50 -11.09 -0.23
N ILE A 130 16.61 -10.10 -0.24
CA ILE A 130 16.22 -9.29 0.92
C ILE A 130 15.03 -9.94 1.61
N THR A 131 15.14 -10.21 2.91
CA THR A 131 14.06 -10.81 3.70
C THR A 131 13.21 -9.72 4.33
N PHE A 132 11.88 -9.81 4.17
CA PHE A 132 10.89 -8.99 4.88
C PHE A 132 10.10 -9.88 5.82
N GLU A 133 9.99 -9.48 7.08
CA GLU A 133 9.32 -10.25 8.13
C GLU A 133 8.12 -9.48 8.71
N TYR A 134 6.94 -10.08 8.58
CA TYR A 134 5.69 -9.51 9.05
C TYR A 134 5.25 -10.22 10.33
N SER A 135 4.98 -9.45 11.38
CA SER A 135 4.42 -9.93 12.65
C SER A 135 2.88 -10.03 12.66
N SER A 136 2.24 -9.85 11.50
CA SER A 136 0.80 -9.83 11.31
C SER A 136 0.47 -10.13 9.85
N GLY A 137 -0.80 -10.41 9.53
CA GLY A 137 -1.28 -10.51 8.14
C GLY A 137 -1.18 -9.23 7.29
N ASN A 138 -0.80 -8.10 7.90
CA ASN A 138 -0.69 -6.79 7.25
C ASN A 138 0.63 -6.60 6.49
N ASP A 139 0.53 -6.59 5.16
CA ASP A 139 1.65 -6.57 4.22
C ASP A 139 2.10 -5.16 3.85
N ILE A 140 3.36 -5.05 3.39
CA ILE A 140 3.81 -3.87 2.65
C ILE A 140 3.24 -3.96 1.23
N LEU A 141 2.57 -2.87 0.82
CA LEU A 141 1.94 -2.68 -0.46
C LEU A 141 2.53 -1.46 -1.18
N VAL A 142 2.45 -1.49 -2.50
CA VAL A 142 2.89 -0.45 -3.41
C VAL A 142 1.67 0.16 -4.08
N TRP A 143 1.41 1.43 -3.82
CA TRP A 143 0.36 2.19 -4.47
C TRP A 143 0.88 2.91 -5.71
N ILE A 144 0.12 2.82 -6.79
CA ILE A 144 0.46 3.37 -8.10
C ILE A 144 -0.67 4.29 -8.53
N ASP A 145 -0.39 5.59 -8.63
CA ASP A 145 -1.31 6.59 -9.19
C ASP A 145 -1.46 6.31 -10.70
N LYS A 146 -2.69 6.15 -11.20
CA LYS A 146 -2.97 5.78 -12.59
C LYS A 146 -4.12 6.59 -13.15
#